data_AF-A0A1N7QCD7-F1
#
_entry.id   AF-A0A1N7QCD7-F1
#
_cell.length_a   1.000
_cell.length_b   1.000
_cell.length_c   1.000
_cell.angle_alpha   90.00
_cell.angle_beta   90.00
_cell.angle_gamma   90.00
#
_symmetry.space_group_name_H-M   'P 1'
#
loop_
_entity.id
_entity.type
_entity.pdbx_description
1 polymer ?
#
loop_
_entity_poly.entity_id
_entity_poly.type
_entity_poly.pdbx_seq_one_letter_code
_entity_poly.pdbx_strand_id
1 'polypeptide(L)'
;MKLKIFEQNQHLKDLTPFELMAKDITILNGIVKGEPTYEKGRKTSTGYYLDKEQTNLAIEKTFSDELDENGFLKGLNILIKWFDIYGNPVLVKRVYVPLSVSESAEIIIKRRKRMIDYLKESGLRLGVKEYIDSLFNYYSNYQQSGITRNLLNSFIENGSDELQQAVTNENNQEITGILNHILPNGTTVKDSLLDQIS
;
A
#
# COMPACT_ATOMS: atom_id res chain seq x y z
N MET A 1 28.92 18.53 3.16
CA MET A 1 27.83 17.64 2.67
C MET A 1 27.20 18.29 1.45
N LYS A 2 27.02 17.57 0.33
CA LYS A 2 26.39 18.10 -0.90
C LYS A 2 25.10 17.33 -1.19
N LEU A 3 23.99 17.73 -0.59
CA LEU A 3 22.68 17.15 -0.88
C LEU A 3 22.23 17.54 -2.28
N LYS A 4 21.58 16.62 -3.01
CA LYS A 4 20.94 16.91 -4.30
C LYS A 4 19.95 18.07 -4.20
N ILE A 5 19.17 18.09 -3.12
CA ILE A 5 18.12 19.09 -2.93
C ILE A 5 18.62 20.54 -2.94
N PHE A 6 19.91 20.76 -2.67
CA PHE A 6 20.52 22.10 -2.68
C PHE A 6 20.59 22.73 -4.07
N GLU A 7 20.45 21.95 -5.15
CA GLU A 7 20.43 22.46 -6.53
C GLU A 7 19.27 23.44 -6.73
N GLN A 8 18.09 23.10 -6.19
CA GLN A 8 16.86 23.90 -6.32
C GLN A 8 16.53 24.68 -5.03
N ASN A 9 17.18 24.36 -3.92
CA ASN A 9 16.94 24.98 -2.61
C ASN A 9 18.26 25.43 -1.97
N GLN A 10 18.95 26.38 -2.61
CA GLN A 10 20.28 26.83 -2.18
C GLN A 10 20.32 27.40 -0.76
N HIS A 11 19.23 28.04 -0.32
CA HIS A 11 19.07 28.58 1.05
C HIS A 11 19.17 27.52 2.15
N LEU A 12 19.05 26.23 1.80
CA LEU A 12 19.22 25.13 2.74
C LEU A 12 20.69 24.83 3.06
N LYS A 13 21.64 25.33 2.26
CA LYS A 13 23.09 25.05 2.45
C LYS A 13 23.64 25.57 3.78
N ASP A 14 23.03 26.62 4.30
CA ASP A 14 23.46 27.28 5.54
C ASP A 14 22.85 26.63 6.80
N LEU A 15 21.92 25.68 6.62
CA LEU A 15 21.27 24.97 7.72
C LEU A 15 22.14 23.82 8.23
N THR A 16 22.08 23.59 9.53
CA THR A 16 22.65 22.40 10.15
C THR A 16 21.89 21.13 9.70
N PRO A 17 22.52 19.94 9.78
CA PRO A 17 21.85 18.67 9.52
C PRO A 17 20.51 18.49 10.27
N PHE A 18 20.44 18.96 11.52
CA PHE A 18 19.24 18.86 12.33
C PHE A 18 18.12 19.75 11.80
N GLU A 19 18.42 21.01 11.48
CA GLU A 19 17.46 21.95 10.91
C GLU A 19 16.96 21.48 9.53
N LEU A 20 17.84 20.91 8.71
CA LEU A 20 17.47 20.30 7.43
C LEU A 20 16.47 19.17 7.62
N MET A 21 16.76 18.23 8.53
CA MET A 21 15.87 17.11 8.83
C MET A 21 14.54 17.55 9.46
N ALA A 22 14.49 18.72 10.09
CA ALA A 22 13.27 19.29 10.64
C ALA A 22 12.36 19.94 9.58
N LYS A 23 12.87 20.25 8.38
CA LYS A 23 12.07 20.86 7.31
C LYS A 23 10.94 19.95 6.85
N ASP A 24 9.79 20.57 6.61
CA ASP A 24 8.74 19.93 5.86
C ASP A 24 9.19 19.81 4.39
N ILE A 25 9.27 18.58 3.91
CA ILE A 25 9.71 18.27 2.55
C ILE A 25 8.68 18.74 1.51
N THR A 26 7.40 18.85 1.91
CA THR A 26 6.31 19.18 0.99
C THR A 26 6.29 20.65 0.55
N ILE A 27 7.00 21.52 1.25
CA ILE A 27 7.11 22.95 0.94
C ILE A 27 8.41 23.31 0.20
N LEU A 28 9.26 22.31 -0.10
CA LEU A 28 10.52 22.55 -0.79
C LEU A 28 10.29 22.76 -2.29
N ASN A 29 10.97 23.74 -2.85
CA ASN A 29 10.80 24.13 -4.25
C ASN A 29 11.40 23.08 -5.19
N GLY A 30 10.74 22.89 -6.33
CA GLY A 30 11.20 22.03 -7.43
C GLY A 30 11.17 20.53 -7.14
N ILE A 31 10.66 20.11 -5.98
CA ILE A 31 10.45 18.70 -5.68
C ILE A 31 9.17 18.19 -6.35
N VAL A 32 9.30 17.10 -7.10
CA VAL A 32 8.20 16.29 -7.59
C VAL A 32 8.02 15.08 -6.69
N LYS A 33 6.85 14.93 -6.08
CA LYS A 33 6.51 13.74 -5.30
C LYS A 33 6.18 12.61 -6.26
N GLY A 34 6.92 11.50 -6.18
CA GLY A 34 6.62 10.30 -6.97
C GLY A 34 5.42 9.52 -6.44
N GLU A 35 4.96 8.59 -7.27
CA GLU A 35 3.88 7.69 -6.89
C GLU A 35 4.35 6.79 -5.72
N PRO A 36 3.54 6.65 -4.65
CA PRO A 36 3.92 5.78 -3.55
C PRO A 36 3.91 4.32 -3.97
N THR A 37 4.84 3.54 -3.42
CA THR A 37 4.79 2.08 -3.52
C THR A 37 3.92 1.52 -2.41
N TYR A 38 3.16 0.49 -2.74
CA TYR A 38 2.29 -0.22 -1.81
C TYR A 38 2.55 -1.72 -1.86
N GLU A 39 2.31 -2.39 -0.74
CA GLU A 39 2.36 -3.83 -0.55
C GLU A 39 1.14 -4.22 0.27
N LYS A 40 0.27 -5.10 -0.25
CA LYS A 40 -0.99 -5.50 0.41
C LYS A 40 -1.77 -4.28 0.95
N GLY A 41 -1.95 -3.26 0.10
CA GLY A 41 -2.62 -2.00 0.45
C GLY A 41 -1.88 -1.12 1.45
N ARG A 42 -0.78 -1.56 2.09
CA ARG A 42 0.08 -0.76 2.96
C ARG A 42 1.06 0.05 2.13
N LYS A 43 1.15 1.34 2.40
CA LYS A 43 2.15 2.21 1.78
C LYS A 43 3.54 1.88 2.35
N THR A 44 4.50 1.54 1.51
CA THR A 44 5.85 1.13 1.93
C THR A 44 6.91 2.19 1.66
N SER A 45 6.77 2.96 0.59
CA SER A 45 7.71 4.04 0.28
C SER A 45 7.11 5.19 -0.54
N THR A 46 7.81 6.32 -0.59
CA THR A 46 7.57 7.43 -1.50
C THR A 46 8.87 8.16 -1.76
N GLY A 47 9.20 8.32 -3.04
CA GLY A 47 10.32 9.13 -3.50
C GLY A 47 9.93 10.58 -3.75
N TYR A 48 10.91 11.46 -3.62
CA TYR A 48 10.83 12.88 -3.93
C TYR A 48 12.01 13.23 -4.86
N TYR A 49 11.68 13.72 -6.04
CA TYR A 49 12.57 13.84 -7.18
C TYR A 49 12.77 15.31 -7.57
N LEU A 50 13.89 15.62 -8.22
CA LEU A 50 14.17 16.96 -8.74
C LEU A 50 13.68 17.17 -10.19
N ASP A 51 13.14 16.11 -10.78
CA ASP A 51 12.70 16.02 -12.16
C ASP A 51 11.29 15.41 -12.26
N LYS A 52 10.59 15.66 -13.36
CA LYS A 52 9.22 15.14 -13.57
C LYS A 52 9.24 13.68 -13.99
N GLU A 53 10.34 13.25 -14.59
CA GLU A 53 10.63 11.92 -15.08
C GLU A 53 10.92 10.93 -13.93
N GLN A 54 11.03 11.43 -12.69
CA GLN A 54 11.28 10.64 -11.48
C GLN A 54 12.57 9.81 -11.54
N THR A 55 13.62 10.35 -12.16
CA THR A 55 14.93 9.69 -12.25
C THR A 55 15.94 10.25 -11.26
N ASN A 56 15.74 11.49 -10.81
CA ASN A 56 16.67 12.17 -9.91
C ASN A 56 16.16 12.20 -8.46
N LEU A 57 16.23 11.06 -7.78
CA LEU A 57 15.82 10.92 -6.38
C LEU A 57 16.68 11.79 -5.46
N ALA A 58 16.03 12.68 -4.71
CA ALA A 58 16.68 13.54 -3.70
C ALA A 58 16.32 13.13 -2.27
N ILE A 59 15.10 12.66 -2.03
CA ILE A 59 14.62 12.26 -0.69
C ILE A 59 13.73 11.03 -0.81
N GLU A 60 13.91 10.05 0.07
CA GLU A 60 13.07 8.86 0.18
C GLU A 60 12.41 8.83 1.55
N LYS A 61 11.10 8.54 1.60
CA LYS A 61 10.41 8.13 2.82
C LYS A 61 10.06 6.66 2.72
N THR A 62 10.50 5.84 3.65
CA THR A 62 10.04 4.46 3.82
C THR A 62 9.23 4.34 5.10
N PHE A 63 8.17 3.55 5.04
CA PHE A 63 7.18 3.37 6.10
C PHE A 63 7.19 1.91 6.54
N SER A 64 7.26 1.69 7.84
CA SER A 64 7.08 0.36 8.43
C SER A 64 6.14 0.43 9.61
N ASP A 65 5.44 -0.67 9.84
CA ASP A 65 4.49 -0.76 10.94
C ASP A 65 5.23 -1.03 12.24
N GLU A 66 4.69 -0.47 13.31
CA GLU A 66 5.04 -0.81 14.67
C GLU A 66 3.83 -1.55 15.26
N LEU A 67 4.04 -2.81 15.69
CA LEU A 67 2.99 -3.65 16.27
C LEU A 67 3.14 -3.73 17.80
N ASP A 68 2.02 -3.92 18.50
CA ASP A 68 2.04 -4.30 19.90
C ASP A 68 2.32 -5.80 20.09
N GLU A 69 2.34 -6.24 21.35
CA GLU A 69 2.58 -7.64 21.74
C GLU A 69 1.51 -8.61 21.21
N ASN A 70 0.33 -8.12 20.85
CA ASN A 70 -0.79 -8.90 20.33
C ASN A 70 -0.87 -8.81 18.79
N GLY A 71 0.07 -8.11 18.13
CA GLY A 71 0.10 -7.94 16.69
C GLY A 71 -0.77 -6.80 16.16
N PHE A 72 -1.36 -5.96 17.01
CA PHE A 72 -2.13 -4.80 16.55
C PHE A 72 -1.20 -3.64 16.19
N LEU A 73 -1.56 -2.92 15.13
CA LEU A 73 -0.83 -1.72 14.72
C LEU A 73 -0.93 -0.65 15.82
N LYS A 74 0.20 -0.28 16.44
CA LYS A 74 0.28 0.75 17.47
C LYS A 74 0.97 2.03 17.00
N GLY A 75 1.66 1.99 15.86
CA GLY A 75 2.35 3.14 15.33
C GLY A 75 2.94 2.93 13.94
N LEU A 76 3.50 4.00 13.39
CA LEU A 76 4.23 3.99 12.12
C LEU A 76 5.66 4.49 12.35
N ASN A 77 6.61 3.70 11.89
CA ASN A 77 8.01 4.09 11.80
C ASN A 77 8.26 4.65 10.39
N ILE A 78 8.71 5.89 10.32
CA ILE A 78 9.03 6.59 9.08
C ILE A 78 10.52 6.86 9.06
N LEU A 79 11.21 6.30 8.07
CA LEU A 79 12.61 6.57 7.81
C LEU A 79 12.70 7.52 6.61
N ILE A 80 13.36 8.66 6.80
CA ILE A 80 13.54 9.68 5.78
C ILE A 80 15.02 9.76 5.44
N LYS A 81 15.38 9.45 4.21
CA LYS A 81 16.76 9.53 3.72
C LYS A 81 16.89 10.68 2.75
N TRP A 82 17.93 11.48 2.90
CA TRP A 82 18.32 12.53 1.96
C TRP A 82 19.58 12.11 1.24
N PHE A 83 19.56 12.25 -0.08
CA PHE A 83 20.61 11.77 -0.95
C PHE A 83 21.57 12.88 -1.36
N ASP A 84 22.86 12.53 -1.41
CA ASP A 84 23.88 13.38 -2.03
C ASP A 84 23.83 13.30 -3.56
N ILE A 85 24.61 14.17 -4.21
CA ILE A 85 24.73 14.22 -5.67
C ILE A 85 25.21 12.92 -6.33
N TYR A 86 25.76 11.99 -5.55
CA TYR A 86 26.23 10.68 -6.00
C TYR A 86 25.20 9.57 -5.77
N GLY A 87 24.04 9.89 -5.17
CA GLY A 87 22.98 8.93 -4.90
C GLY A 87 23.17 8.15 -3.60
N ASN A 88 24.03 8.61 -2.67
CA ASN A 88 24.21 7.99 -1.37
C ASN A 88 23.32 8.66 -0.32
N PRO A 89 22.66 7.91 0.59
CA PRO A 89 21.93 8.49 1.70
C PRO A 89 22.93 9.05 2.73
N VAL A 90 22.94 10.37 2.90
CA VAL A 90 23.90 11.07 3.79
C VAL A 90 23.26 11.74 4.99
N LEU A 91 21.94 11.97 4.96
CA LEU A 91 21.16 12.29 6.16
C LEU A 91 20.01 11.31 6.31
N VAL A 92 19.80 10.85 7.54
CA VAL A 92 18.78 9.88 7.87
C VAL A 92 18.03 10.33 9.12
N LYS A 93 16.73 10.56 8.99
CA LYS A 93 15.82 10.87 10.09
C LYS A 93 14.89 9.69 10.33
N ARG A 94 14.70 9.31 11.59
CA ARG A 94 13.67 8.37 12.03
C ARG A 94 12.59 9.13 12.77
N VAL A 95 11.34 8.89 12.40
CA VAL A 95 10.17 9.47 13.04
C VAL A 95 9.25 8.34 13.42
N TYR A 96 8.87 8.29 14.70
CA TYR A 96 7.80 7.42 15.17
C TYR A 96 6.52 8.23 15.30
N VAL A 97 5.44 7.71 14.75
CA VAL A 97 4.10 8.28 14.87
C VAL A 97 3.25 7.27 15.65
N PRO A 98 2.96 7.52 16.94
CA PRO A 98 2.04 6.66 17.69
C PRO A 98 0.63 6.79 17.11
N LEU A 99 -0.14 5.71 17.17
CA LEU A 99 -1.53 5.68 16.75
C LEU A 99 -2.41 5.35 17.95
N SER A 100 -3.54 6.03 18.05
CA SER A 100 -4.65 5.57 18.88
C SER A 100 -5.29 4.31 18.27
N VAL A 101 -6.08 3.60 19.09
CA VAL A 101 -6.83 2.41 18.65
C VAL A 101 -7.73 2.75 17.44
N SER A 102 -8.38 3.92 17.45
CA SER A 102 -9.25 4.35 16.34
C SER A 102 -8.47 4.59 15.05
N GLU A 103 -7.33 5.29 15.11
CA GLU A 103 -6.50 5.56 13.93
C GLU A 103 -5.90 4.27 13.36
N SER A 104 -5.51 3.35 14.25
CA SER A 104 -5.07 2.01 13.87
C SER A 104 -6.14 1.27 13.07
N ALA A 105 -7.36 1.17 13.62
CA ALA A 105 -8.48 0.52 12.95
C ALA A 105 -8.79 1.15 11.57
N GLU A 106 -8.85 2.49 11.50
CA GLU A 106 -9.07 3.19 10.23
C GLU A 106 -7.99 2.89 9.18
N ILE A 107 -6.72 2.85 9.59
CA ILE A 107 -5.61 2.55 8.68
C ILE A 107 -5.75 1.12 8.15
N ILE A 108 -6.07 0.15 9.00
CA ILE A 108 -6.25 -1.25 8.60
C ILE A 108 -7.46 -1.42 7.66
N ILE A 109 -8.59 -0.75 7.93
CA ILE A 109 -9.75 -0.70 7.01
C ILE A 109 -9.33 -0.11 5.65
N LYS A 110 -8.65 1.04 5.65
CA LYS A 110 -8.16 1.69 4.41
C LYS A 110 -7.21 0.79 3.62
N ARG A 111 -6.37 -0.02 4.28
CA ARG A 111 -5.47 -0.97 3.60
C ARG A 111 -6.24 -2.09 2.92
N ARG A 112 -7.17 -2.73 3.63
CA ARG A 112 -8.00 -3.81 3.08
C ARG A 112 -8.85 -3.33 1.93
N LYS A 113 -9.42 -2.12 2.03
CA LYS A 113 -10.11 -1.48 0.91
C LYS A 113 -9.19 -1.32 -0.32
N ARG A 114 -7.95 -0.84 -0.13
CA ARG A 114 -6.98 -0.73 -1.23
C ARG A 114 -6.62 -2.08 -1.84
N MET A 115 -6.52 -3.15 -1.06
CA MET A 115 -6.27 -4.51 -1.58
C MET A 115 -7.40 -4.94 -2.54
N ILE A 116 -8.65 -4.70 -2.16
CA ILE A 116 -9.81 -4.96 -3.01
C ILE A 116 -9.82 -4.06 -4.25
N ASP A 117 -9.51 -2.77 -4.11
CA ASP A 117 -9.45 -1.84 -5.24
C ASP A 117 -8.32 -2.21 -6.23
N TYR A 118 -7.17 -2.69 -5.74
CA TYR A 118 -6.10 -3.20 -6.59
C TYR A 118 -6.50 -4.43 -7.39
N LEU A 119 -7.27 -5.34 -6.81
CA LEU A 119 -7.79 -6.50 -7.55
C LEU A 119 -8.71 -6.06 -8.69
N LYS A 120 -9.60 -5.07 -8.47
CA LYS A 120 -10.48 -4.50 -9.51
C LYS A 120 -9.67 -3.85 -10.64
N GLU A 121 -8.73 -2.98 -10.26
CA GLU A 121 -7.90 -2.26 -11.22
C GLU A 121 -6.98 -3.20 -12.00
N SER A 122 -6.44 -4.23 -11.35
CA SER A 122 -5.63 -5.25 -12.02
C SER A 122 -6.49 -6.08 -12.99
N GLY A 123 -7.71 -6.45 -12.61
CA GLY A 123 -8.65 -7.15 -13.48
C GLY A 123 -8.97 -6.36 -14.75
N LEU A 124 -9.15 -5.04 -14.63
CA LEU A 124 -9.33 -4.14 -15.77
C LEU A 124 -8.12 -4.18 -16.71
N ARG A 125 -6.91 -4.02 -16.17
CA ARG A 125 -5.67 -3.96 -16.96
C ARG A 125 -5.32 -5.28 -17.63
N LEU A 126 -5.68 -6.40 -17.00
CA LEU A 126 -5.43 -7.75 -17.52
C LEU A 126 -6.56 -8.24 -18.45
N GLY A 127 -7.62 -7.46 -18.65
CA GLY A 127 -8.74 -7.85 -19.52
C GLY A 127 -9.66 -8.92 -18.92
N VAL A 128 -9.62 -9.13 -17.61
CA VAL A 128 -10.43 -10.12 -16.87
C VAL A 128 -11.45 -9.46 -15.94
N LYS A 129 -11.84 -8.22 -16.23
CA LYS A 129 -12.78 -7.43 -15.42
C LYS A 129 -14.06 -8.20 -15.09
N GLU A 130 -14.66 -8.87 -16.08
CA GLU A 130 -15.93 -9.60 -15.92
C GLU A 130 -15.81 -10.76 -14.92
N TYR A 131 -14.65 -11.39 -14.84
CA TYR A 131 -14.33 -12.41 -13.84
C TYR A 131 -14.27 -11.82 -12.44
N ILE A 132 -13.53 -10.71 -12.27
CA ILE A 132 -13.43 -10.04 -10.97
C ILE A 132 -14.79 -9.51 -10.50
N ASP A 133 -15.58 -8.92 -11.39
CA ASP A 133 -16.92 -8.42 -11.06
C ASP A 133 -17.86 -9.56 -10.66
N SER A 134 -17.84 -10.67 -11.39
CA SER A 134 -18.65 -11.85 -11.07
C SER A 134 -18.29 -12.42 -9.70
N LEU A 135 -16.99 -12.60 -9.40
CA LEU A 135 -16.54 -13.04 -8.08
C LEU A 135 -16.97 -12.08 -6.98
N PHE A 136 -16.82 -10.77 -7.20
CA PHE A 136 -17.12 -9.78 -6.17
C PHE A 136 -18.61 -9.63 -5.94
N ASN A 137 -19.43 -9.76 -6.98
CA ASN A 137 -20.88 -9.83 -6.85
C ASN A 137 -21.30 -11.08 -6.07
N TYR A 138 -20.70 -12.24 -6.39
CA TYR A 138 -20.97 -13.49 -5.69
C TYR A 138 -20.62 -13.41 -4.20
N TYR A 139 -19.39 -12.99 -3.86
CA TYR A 139 -18.95 -12.89 -2.46
C TYR A 139 -19.57 -11.72 -1.68
N SER A 140 -20.11 -10.71 -2.37
CA SER A 140 -20.92 -9.65 -1.72
C SER A 140 -22.32 -10.14 -1.33
N ASN A 141 -22.81 -11.20 -1.98
CA ASN A 141 -24.14 -11.77 -1.78
C ASN A 141 -24.06 -13.25 -1.38
N TYR A 142 -23.00 -13.63 -0.67
CA TYR A 142 -22.70 -15.02 -0.35
C TYR A 142 -23.79 -15.62 0.54
N GLN A 143 -24.39 -16.72 0.12
CA GLN A 143 -25.45 -17.39 0.87
C GLN A 143 -24.91 -18.57 1.66
N GLN A 144 -25.08 -18.54 2.98
CA GLN A 144 -24.77 -19.65 3.86
C GLN A 144 -25.94 -19.90 4.80
N SER A 145 -26.50 -21.11 4.77
CA SER A 145 -27.63 -21.51 5.62
C SER A 145 -28.86 -20.59 5.53
N GLY A 146 -29.15 -20.08 4.32
CA GLY A 146 -30.27 -19.17 4.08
C GLY A 146 -30.03 -17.71 4.48
N ILE A 147 -28.82 -17.38 4.95
CA ILE A 147 -28.44 -16.01 5.32
C ILE A 147 -27.49 -15.47 4.25
N THR A 148 -27.80 -14.28 3.72
CA THR A 148 -26.90 -13.54 2.83
C THR A 148 -25.87 -12.78 3.65
N ARG A 149 -24.59 -12.94 3.31
CA ARG A 149 -23.45 -12.25 3.91
C ARG A 149 -22.63 -11.54 2.84
N ASN A 150 -22.12 -10.37 3.19
CA ASN A 150 -21.17 -9.65 2.36
C ASN A 150 -19.75 -9.92 2.85
N LEU A 151 -19.11 -10.94 2.30
CA LEU A 151 -17.78 -11.38 2.74
C LEU A 151 -16.70 -10.34 2.42
N LEU A 152 -16.85 -9.59 1.32
CA LEU A 152 -15.96 -8.48 0.99
C LEU A 152 -16.00 -7.38 2.04
N ASN A 153 -17.20 -6.98 2.47
CA ASN A 153 -17.36 -5.97 3.51
C ASN A 153 -16.90 -6.49 4.87
N SER A 154 -17.18 -7.75 5.20
CA SER A 154 -16.66 -8.39 6.43
C SER A 154 -15.13 -8.41 6.46
N PHE A 155 -14.48 -8.69 5.34
CA PHE A 155 -13.02 -8.57 5.22
C PHE A 155 -12.57 -7.11 5.42
N ILE A 156 -13.13 -6.15 4.68
CA ILE A 156 -12.73 -4.74 4.71
C ILE A 156 -12.90 -4.11 6.10
N GLU A 157 -14.02 -4.38 6.77
CA GLU A 157 -14.34 -3.75 8.06
C GLU A 157 -13.70 -4.52 9.22
N ASN A 158 -13.83 -5.84 9.25
CA ASN A 158 -13.54 -6.65 10.42
C ASN A 158 -12.35 -7.60 10.25
N GLY A 159 -11.92 -7.87 9.03
CA GLY A 159 -10.70 -8.65 8.76
C GLY A 159 -10.98 -10.12 8.92
N SER A 160 -12.24 -10.46 8.67
CA SER A 160 -12.72 -11.81 8.73
C SER A 160 -12.06 -12.65 7.65
N ASP A 161 -11.58 -13.82 8.05
CA ASP A 161 -11.05 -14.84 7.15
C ASP A 161 -12.16 -15.56 6.36
N GLU A 162 -13.45 -15.23 6.57
CA GLU A 162 -14.57 -15.86 5.87
C GLU A 162 -14.45 -15.76 4.35
N LEU A 163 -13.97 -14.63 3.83
CA LEU A 163 -13.73 -14.48 2.38
C LEU A 163 -12.63 -15.44 1.90
N GLN A 164 -11.51 -15.51 2.64
CA GLN A 164 -10.40 -16.40 2.32
C GLN A 164 -10.85 -17.87 2.36
N GLN A 165 -11.63 -18.25 3.37
CA GLN A 165 -12.18 -19.59 3.52
C GLN A 165 -13.17 -19.94 2.41
N ALA A 166 -14.06 -19.01 2.04
CA ALA A 166 -15.01 -19.22 0.95
C ALA A 166 -14.30 -19.41 -0.40
N VAL A 167 -13.30 -18.58 -0.71
CA VAL A 167 -12.48 -18.71 -1.92
C VAL A 167 -11.67 -20.01 -1.93
N THR A 168 -11.15 -20.42 -0.76
CA THR A 168 -10.34 -21.63 -0.66
C THR A 168 -11.18 -22.89 -0.88
N ASN A 169 -12.37 -22.93 -0.29
CA ASN A 169 -13.25 -24.09 -0.26
C ASN A 169 -14.41 -24.01 -1.27
N GLU A 170 -14.29 -23.15 -2.29
CA GLU A 170 -15.34 -22.93 -3.27
C GLU A 170 -15.74 -24.23 -3.97
N ASN A 171 -17.05 -24.45 -4.08
CA ASN A 171 -17.63 -25.65 -4.68
C ASN A 171 -18.66 -25.33 -5.78
N ASN A 172 -19.06 -24.07 -5.93
CA ASN A 172 -19.86 -23.64 -7.05
C ASN A 172 -19.03 -23.77 -8.34
N GLN A 173 -19.53 -24.54 -9.31
CA GLN A 173 -18.80 -24.84 -10.55
C GLN A 173 -18.49 -23.60 -11.39
N GLU A 174 -19.42 -22.65 -11.45
CA GLU A 174 -19.24 -21.41 -12.21
C GLU A 174 -18.14 -20.55 -11.57
N ILE A 175 -18.21 -20.36 -10.26
CA ILE A 175 -17.22 -19.58 -9.49
C ILE A 175 -15.86 -20.27 -9.52
N THR A 176 -15.81 -21.60 -9.37
CA THR A 176 -14.58 -22.39 -9.47
C THR A 176 -13.94 -22.25 -10.85
N GLY A 177 -14.74 -22.20 -11.92
CA GLY A 177 -14.24 -21.95 -13.28
C GLY A 177 -13.55 -20.60 -13.40
N ILE A 178 -14.13 -19.55 -12.80
CA ILE A 178 -13.52 -18.22 -12.76
C ILE A 178 -12.23 -18.21 -11.92
N LEU A 179 -12.28 -18.80 -10.72
CA LEU A 179 -11.13 -18.87 -9.81
C LEU A 179 -9.93 -19.61 -10.42
N ASN A 180 -10.17 -20.64 -11.22
CA ASN A 180 -9.12 -21.41 -11.90
C ASN A 180 -8.65 -20.79 -13.21
N HIS A 181 -9.21 -19.66 -13.64
CA HIS A 181 -8.75 -18.97 -14.84
C HIS A 181 -7.28 -18.54 -14.69
N ILE A 182 -6.47 -18.82 -15.70
CA ILE A 182 -5.03 -18.52 -15.71
C ILE A 182 -4.83 -17.12 -16.26
N LEU A 183 -4.21 -16.26 -15.46
CA LEU A 183 -3.86 -14.89 -15.82
C LEU A 183 -2.61 -14.85 -16.72
N PRO A 184 -2.34 -13.72 -17.42
CA PRO A 184 -1.17 -13.59 -18.30
C PRO A 184 0.19 -13.84 -17.64
N ASN A 185 0.29 -13.67 -16.32
CA ASN A 185 1.50 -13.93 -15.53
C ASN A 185 1.63 -15.40 -15.09
N GLY A 186 0.70 -16.29 -15.50
CA GLY A 186 0.72 -17.71 -15.18
C GLY A 186 0.08 -18.10 -13.84
N THR A 187 -0.30 -17.14 -12.99
CA THR A 187 -1.03 -17.44 -11.74
C THR A 187 -2.53 -17.58 -11.99
N THR A 188 -3.24 -18.31 -11.14
CA THR A 188 -4.71 -18.33 -11.22
C THR A 188 -5.32 -17.07 -10.59
N VAL A 189 -6.59 -16.78 -10.94
CA VAL A 189 -7.38 -15.74 -10.27
C VAL A 189 -7.47 -16.02 -8.77
N LYS A 190 -7.62 -17.29 -8.38
CA LYS A 190 -7.64 -17.75 -6.98
C LYS A 190 -6.37 -17.36 -6.26
N ASP A 191 -5.20 -17.69 -6.82
CA ASP A 191 -3.91 -17.41 -6.21
C ASP A 191 -3.70 -15.90 -6.05
N SER A 192 -4.06 -15.11 -7.06
CA SER A 192 -3.96 -13.65 -7.00
C SER A 192 -4.89 -13.04 -5.95
N LEU A 193 -6.13 -13.54 -5.84
CA LEU A 193 -7.09 -13.09 -4.84
C LEU A 193 -6.59 -13.43 -3.44
N LEU A 194 -6.18 -14.69 -3.21
CA LEU A 194 -5.68 -15.15 -1.92
C LEU A 194 -4.39 -14.44 -1.52
N ASP A 195 -3.42 -14.25 -2.42
CA ASP A 195 -2.20 -13.48 -2.13
C ASP A 195 -2.52 -12.08 -1.58
N GLN A 196 -3.53 -11.42 -2.17
CA GLN A 196 -3.94 -10.11 -1.72
C GLN A 196 -4.65 -10.15 -0.38
N ILE A 197 -5.59 -11.08 -0.13
CA ILE A 197 -6.43 -11.03 1.09
C ILE A 197 -5.90 -11.85 2.28
N SER A 198 -4.83 -12.62 2.10
CA SER A 198 -4.20 -13.45 3.15
C SER A 198 -3.09 -12.71 3.90
#